data_AF-A0AA35WAD0-F1
#
_entry.id   AF-A0AA35WAD0-F1
#
_cell.length_a   1.000
_cell.length_b   1.000
_cell.length_c   1.000
_cell.angle_alpha   90.00
_cell.angle_beta   90.00
_cell.angle_gamma   90.00
#
_symmetry.space_group_name_H-M   'P 1'
#
loop_
_entity.id
_entity.type
_entity.pdbx_description
1 polymer ?
#
loop_
_entity_poly.entity_id
_entity_poly.type
_entity_poly.pdbx_seq_one_letter_code
_entity_poly.pdbx_strand_id
1 'polypeptide(L)'
;MEKTVLVIAANSLSGESCGRPLSLDLSLGKGKASSNTKTVPKSVWTCCVQGVVKYVRVTFDLFPDQRQVCVAAVDYTKCQPVNSWRDEDQELGKVLAGFQKFGQPCTVPVTPPTGHIPTLLSPCIQGIQYGVRCLAQLTATQYAATTSPGHTPPSNQGRLILLCSLRSSSDIKDLEDILVRLVRSENSDIRQKGDPARLAIAQCQLVIVNSYTTPTSDVKDAPLTQLSSHVSSIVYSFPAHLLVDKCLLLCQLHHDLNTTLITGIPMKVGPRLGLEWDWNGMGSRHIQEEQSGSGSANYDVELIHLSEAHRDILRGGM
;
A
#
# COMPACT_ATOMS: atom_id res chain seq x y z
N MET A 1 13.05 -9.21 4.46
CA MET A 1 12.52 -8.36 5.55
C MET A 1 11.14 -8.86 5.91
N GLU A 2 10.95 -9.24 7.17
CA GLU A 2 9.72 -9.89 7.67
C GLU A 2 8.65 -8.87 8.07
N LYS A 3 9.07 -7.69 8.54
CA LYS A 3 8.18 -6.62 8.99
C LYS A 3 8.15 -5.45 8.01
N THR A 4 6.96 -5.00 7.64
CA THR A 4 6.78 -3.77 6.85
C THR A 4 5.85 -2.81 7.59
N VAL A 5 6.28 -1.56 7.77
CA VAL A 5 5.42 -0.47 8.24
C VAL A 5 5.20 0.50 7.09
N LEU A 6 3.96 0.68 6.65
CA LEU A 6 3.57 1.71 5.69
C LEU A 6 3.00 2.91 6.44
N VAL A 7 3.53 4.09 6.14
CA VAL A 7 3.07 5.34 6.72
C VAL A 7 2.66 6.29 5.63
N ILE A 8 1.43 6.80 5.70
CA ILE A 8 0.94 7.85 4.82
C ILE A 8 1.04 9.18 5.56
N ALA A 9 1.97 10.04 5.15
CA ALA A 9 2.13 11.40 5.66
C ALA A 9 1.13 12.33 4.96
N ALA A 10 -0.11 12.28 5.43
CA ALA A 10 -1.29 12.74 4.72
C ALA A 10 -1.29 14.23 4.39
N ASN A 11 -0.69 15.10 5.23
CA ASN A 11 -0.60 16.54 4.91
C ASN A 11 0.57 16.94 4.05
N SER A 12 1.62 16.14 4.02
CA SER A 12 2.65 16.35 3.01
C SER A 12 2.04 16.11 1.63
N LEU A 13 1.09 15.19 1.52
CA LEU A 13 0.33 14.89 0.33
C LEU A 13 -0.79 15.93 0.16
N SER A 14 -0.87 16.60 -0.98
CA SER A 14 -1.93 17.60 -1.20
C SER A 14 -3.32 16.94 -1.24
N GLY A 15 -4.33 17.64 -0.74
CA GLY A 15 -5.75 17.30 -0.98
C GLY A 15 -6.18 17.51 -2.43
N GLU A 16 -5.28 18.05 -3.27
CA GLU A 16 -5.46 18.25 -4.70
C GLU A 16 -5.77 16.97 -5.48
N SER A 17 -6.31 17.19 -6.68
CA SER A 17 -6.50 16.17 -7.68
C SER A 17 -5.17 15.52 -8.06
N CYS A 18 -5.16 14.19 -8.20
CA CYS A 18 -4.01 13.43 -8.66
C CYS A 18 -3.73 13.59 -10.17
N GLY A 19 -4.53 14.40 -10.88
CA GLY A 19 -4.39 14.65 -12.32
C GLY A 19 -5.08 13.62 -13.23
N ARG A 20 -5.74 12.60 -12.66
CA ARG A 20 -6.48 11.58 -13.42
C ARG A 20 -7.85 11.33 -12.79
N PRO A 21 -8.93 11.97 -13.30
CA PRO A 21 -10.26 11.78 -12.74
C PRO A 21 -10.80 10.36 -13.03
N LEU A 22 -11.73 9.91 -12.19
CA LEU A 22 -12.49 8.69 -12.40
C LEU A 22 -13.64 8.98 -13.35
N SER A 23 -13.77 8.20 -14.43
CA SER A 23 -14.96 8.25 -15.29
C SER A 23 -16.01 7.30 -14.73
N LEU A 24 -17.15 7.84 -14.33
CA LEU A 24 -18.31 7.07 -13.88
C LEU A 24 -19.32 7.02 -15.02
N ASP A 25 -19.56 5.82 -15.53
CA ASP A 25 -20.69 5.58 -16.43
C ASP A 25 -21.95 5.41 -15.59
N LEU A 26 -22.85 6.39 -15.71
CA LEU A 26 -24.12 6.41 -14.98
C LEU A 26 -25.29 5.90 -15.85
N SER A 27 -25.02 5.16 -16.92
CA SER A 27 -26.06 4.56 -17.77
C SER A 27 -26.79 3.41 -17.05
N LEU A 28 -27.54 3.74 -16.01
CA LEU A 28 -28.51 2.86 -15.36
C LEU A 28 -29.85 3.00 -16.10
N GLY A 29 -29.93 2.52 -17.34
CA GLY A 29 -31.19 2.54 -18.10
C GLY A 29 -31.07 2.03 -19.52
N LYS A 30 -31.92 1.05 -19.88
CA LYS A 30 -32.11 0.60 -21.26
C LYS A 30 -32.68 1.76 -22.10
N GLY A 31 -31.95 2.18 -23.13
CA GLY A 31 -32.50 2.96 -24.24
C GLY A 31 -31.87 4.34 -24.42
N LYS A 32 -31.30 4.52 -25.62
CA LYS A 32 -30.68 5.73 -26.21
C LYS A 32 -29.26 6.07 -25.74
N ALA A 33 -28.38 6.08 -26.74
CA ALA A 33 -26.96 6.43 -26.70
C ALA A 33 -26.73 7.90 -26.31
N SER A 34 -26.85 8.20 -25.01
CA SER A 34 -26.30 9.39 -24.39
C SER A 34 -25.43 8.91 -23.24
N SER A 35 -24.15 8.64 -23.50
CA SER A 35 -23.16 8.30 -22.48
C SER A 35 -23.00 9.49 -21.52
N ASN A 36 -23.80 9.52 -20.45
CA ASN A 36 -23.69 10.53 -19.41
C ASN A 36 -22.55 10.17 -18.46
N THR A 37 -21.33 10.17 -19.00
CA THR A 37 -20.10 9.89 -18.24
C THR A 37 -19.78 11.10 -17.37
N LYS A 38 -19.86 10.94 -16.06
CA LYS A 38 -19.43 11.97 -15.11
C LYS A 38 -18.00 11.71 -14.66
N THR A 39 -17.16 12.72 -14.70
CA THR A 39 -15.80 12.65 -14.18
C THR A 39 -15.74 13.13 -12.74
N VAL A 40 -15.19 12.33 -11.84
CA VAL A 40 -14.98 12.69 -10.43
C VAL A 40 -13.48 12.83 -10.16
N PRO A 41 -13.01 13.98 -9.63
CA PRO A 41 -11.61 14.14 -9.29
C PRO A 41 -11.23 13.18 -8.16
N LYS A 42 -10.06 12.56 -8.28
CA LYS A 42 -9.48 11.69 -7.26
C LYS A 42 -8.33 12.41 -6.60
N SER A 43 -8.30 12.46 -5.27
CA SER A 43 -7.21 13.14 -4.56
C SER A 43 -5.95 12.28 -4.47
N VAL A 44 -4.80 12.92 -4.23
CA VAL A 44 -3.54 12.20 -3.96
C VAL A 44 -3.68 11.29 -2.73
N TRP A 45 -4.37 11.75 -1.68
CA TRP A 45 -4.73 10.93 -0.52
C TRP A 45 -5.46 9.64 -0.93
N THR A 46 -6.50 9.73 -1.76
CA THR A 46 -7.22 8.55 -2.24
C THR A 46 -6.33 7.62 -3.06
N CYS A 47 -5.41 8.16 -3.88
CA CYS A 47 -4.40 7.35 -4.54
C CYS A 47 -3.52 6.60 -3.55
N CYS A 48 -3.03 7.26 -2.50
CA CYS A 48 -2.19 6.65 -1.46
C CYS A 48 -2.91 5.52 -0.75
N VAL A 49 -4.15 5.74 -0.30
CA VAL A 49 -4.96 4.71 0.36
C VAL A 49 -5.15 3.51 -0.58
N GLN A 50 -5.46 3.73 -1.85
CA GLN A 50 -5.61 2.63 -2.82
C GLN A 50 -4.29 1.88 -3.08
N GLY A 51 -3.17 2.60 -3.19
CA GLY A 51 -1.85 1.98 -3.37
C GLY A 51 -1.46 1.12 -2.18
N VAL A 52 -1.68 1.63 -0.95
CA VAL A 52 -1.48 0.86 0.28
C VAL A 52 -2.40 -0.34 0.29
N VAL A 53 -3.70 -0.18 0.07
CA VAL A 53 -4.68 -1.30 0.03
C VAL A 53 -4.24 -2.39 -0.96
N LYS A 54 -3.78 -2.03 -2.17
CA LYS A 54 -3.24 -3.01 -3.12
C LYS A 54 -2.01 -3.72 -2.58
N TYR A 55 -1.06 -2.97 -2.00
CA TYR A 55 0.13 -3.53 -1.39
C TYR A 55 -0.24 -4.56 -0.31
N VAL A 56 -1.08 -4.18 0.66
CA VAL A 56 -1.44 -5.07 1.77
C VAL A 56 -2.26 -6.26 1.30
N ARG A 57 -3.16 -6.09 0.33
CA ARG A 57 -3.93 -7.20 -0.24
C ARG A 57 -3.03 -8.28 -0.82
N VAL A 58 -2.04 -7.89 -1.63
CA VAL A 58 -1.08 -8.84 -2.21
C VAL A 58 -0.25 -9.50 -1.11
N THR A 59 0.21 -8.74 -0.10
CA THR A 59 0.98 -9.32 1.00
C THR A 59 0.15 -10.33 1.80
N PHE A 60 -1.09 -10.00 2.17
CA PHE A 60 -1.96 -10.89 2.97
C PHE A 60 -2.37 -12.15 2.20
N ASP A 61 -2.64 -12.04 0.89
CA ASP A 61 -3.03 -13.19 0.07
C ASP A 61 -1.87 -14.17 -0.14
N LEU A 62 -0.64 -13.67 -0.31
CA LEU A 62 0.53 -14.51 -0.62
C LEU A 62 1.33 -14.93 0.60
N PHE A 63 1.23 -14.21 1.73
CA PHE A 63 2.07 -14.40 2.91
C PHE A 63 1.29 -14.33 4.24
N PRO A 64 0.21 -15.11 4.43
CA PRO A 64 -0.68 -14.99 5.58
C PRO A 64 0.05 -15.05 6.93
N ASP A 65 1.07 -15.91 7.09
CA ASP A 65 1.76 -16.13 8.36
C ASP A 65 3.24 -15.69 8.36
N GLN A 66 3.76 -15.22 7.22
CA GLN A 66 5.22 -15.04 7.02
C GLN A 66 5.65 -13.59 7.01
N ARG A 67 4.78 -12.69 6.52
CA ARG A 67 5.14 -11.28 6.30
C ARG A 67 4.02 -10.40 6.82
N GLN A 68 4.30 -9.74 7.92
CA GLN A 68 3.33 -8.87 8.55
C GLN A 68 3.48 -7.43 8.07
N VAL A 69 2.35 -6.74 8.00
CA VAL A 69 2.26 -5.35 7.58
C VAL A 69 1.47 -4.53 8.60
N CYS A 70 2.08 -3.45 9.07
CA CYS A 70 1.42 -2.42 9.85
C CYS A 70 1.27 -1.16 9.00
N VAL A 71 0.13 -0.49 9.13
CA VAL A 71 -0.19 0.72 8.41
C VAL A 71 -0.53 1.83 9.42
N ALA A 72 -0.06 3.04 9.14
CA ALA A 72 -0.49 4.24 9.86
C ALA A 72 -0.74 5.40 8.91
N ALA A 73 -1.68 6.26 9.31
CA ALA A 73 -1.97 7.52 8.65
C ALA A 73 -1.69 8.67 9.61
N VAL A 74 -1.03 9.71 9.11
CA VAL A 74 -0.56 10.83 9.93
C VAL A 74 -0.96 12.14 9.29
N ASP A 75 -1.60 13.01 10.06
CA ASP A 75 -1.88 14.39 9.70
C ASP A 75 -1.30 15.35 10.76
N TYR A 76 -1.57 16.66 10.66
CA TYR A 76 -1.08 17.67 11.60
C TYR A 76 -1.58 17.49 13.03
N THR A 77 -2.71 16.80 13.20
CA THR A 77 -3.43 16.69 14.46
C THR A 77 -3.26 15.32 15.12
N LYS A 78 -3.04 14.26 14.32
CA LYS A 78 -2.98 12.89 14.82
C LYS A 78 -2.07 11.99 13.98
N CYS A 79 -1.43 11.06 14.67
CA CYS A 79 -0.84 9.86 14.10
C CYS A 79 -1.72 8.66 14.50
N GLN A 80 -2.42 8.05 13.55
CA GLN A 80 -3.37 6.99 13.81
C GLN A 80 -2.89 5.65 13.22
N PRO A 81 -2.66 4.63 14.07
CA PRO A 81 -2.53 3.25 13.61
C PRO A 81 -3.79 2.82 12.86
N VAL A 82 -3.62 2.23 11.68
CA VAL A 82 -4.70 1.67 10.86
C VAL A 82 -4.92 0.19 11.21
N ASN A 83 -3.85 -0.54 11.51
CA ASN A 83 -3.86 -1.91 12.03
C ASN A 83 -2.63 -2.15 12.95
N SER A 84 -2.40 -3.39 13.39
CA SER A 84 -1.31 -3.76 14.31
C SER A 84 -0.62 -5.07 13.92
N TRP A 85 0.43 -5.47 14.64
CA TRP A 85 1.15 -6.75 14.43
C TRP A 85 0.37 -8.00 14.85
N ARG A 86 -0.87 -7.84 15.35
CA ARG A 86 -1.72 -8.97 15.71
C ARG A 86 -2.21 -9.68 14.46
N ASP A 87 -2.26 -11.00 14.50
CA ASP A 87 -2.67 -11.81 13.35
C ASP A 87 -4.13 -11.52 12.94
N GLU A 88 -5.01 -11.27 13.92
CA GLU A 88 -6.41 -10.82 13.70
C GLU A 88 -6.53 -9.46 12.99
N ASP A 89 -5.45 -8.69 12.91
CA ASP A 89 -5.39 -7.39 12.25
C ASP A 89 -4.69 -7.45 10.87
N GLN A 90 -4.22 -8.63 10.44
CA GLN A 90 -3.57 -8.88 9.15
C GLN A 90 -4.59 -9.24 8.05
N GLU A 91 -5.69 -8.50 7.99
CA GLU A 91 -6.73 -8.69 6.98
C GLU A 91 -7.17 -7.36 6.36
N LEU A 92 -7.68 -7.41 5.12
CA LEU A 92 -8.04 -6.21 4.38
C LEU A 92 -9.21 -5.45 5.05
N GLY A 93 -10.17 -6.15 5.65
CA GLY A 93 -11.32 -5.53 6.32
C GLY A 93 -10.90 -4.57 7.44
N LYS A 94 -9.90 -4.95 8.23
CA LYS A 94 -9.33 -4.14 9.32
C LYS A 94 -8.64 -2.89 8.80
N VAL A 95 -7.85 -3.04 7.73
CA VAL A 95 -7.16 -1.91 7.10
C VAL A 95 -8.16 -0.89 6.55
N LEU A 96 -9.21 -1.35 5.87
CA LEU A 96 -10.26 -0.48 5.35
C LEU A 96 -11.03 0.24 6.47
N ALA A 97 -11.40 -0.48 7.54
CA ALA A 97 -12.05 0.11 8.71
C ALA A 97 -11.15 1.15 9.41
N GLY A 98 -9.84 0.89 9.49
CA GLY A 98 -8.86 1.82 10.05
C GLY A 98 -8.75 3.12 9.24
N PHE A 99 -8.73 3.03 7.91
CA PHE A 99 -8.78 4.21 7.03
C PHE A 99 -10.12 4.94 7.12
N GLN A 100 -11.24 4.23 7.21
CA GLN A 100 -12.55 4.84 7.43
C GLN A 100 -12.59 5.62 8.74
N LYS A 101 -12.02 5.07 9.82
CA LYS A 101 -11.89 5.75 11.12
C LYS A 101 -10.97 6.96 11.05
N PHE A 102 -9.90 6.90 10.26
CA PHE A 102 -9.01 8.05 10.05
C PHE A 102 -9.75 9.20 9.34
N GLY A 103 -10.50 8.86 8.29
CA GLY A 103 -11.27 9.80 7.50
C GLY A 103 -10.41 10.59 6.51
N GLN A 104 -10.86 11.79 6.16
CA GLN A 104 -10.10 12.71 5.34
C GLN A 104 -9.02 13.41 6.18
N PRO A 105 -7.80 13.62 5.66
CA PRO A 105 -6.75 14.32 6.38
C PRO A 105 -7.16 15.75 6.74
N CYS A 106 -6.85 16.20 7.96
CA CYS A 106 -7.07 17.59 8.35
C CYS A 106 -6.12 18.51 7.56
N THR A 107 -6.61 19.33 6.63
CA THR A 107 -5.75 20.17 5.77
C THR A 107 -5.25 21.47 6.41
N VAL A 108 -5.79 21.82 7.59
CA VAL A 108 -5.45 23.06 8.28
C VAL A 108 -4.36 22.78 9.32
N PRO A 109 -3.19 23.44 9.26
CA PRO A 109 -2.22 23.38 10.33
C PRO A 109 -2.86 23.96 11.60
N VAL A 110 -3.09 23.12 12.61
CA VAL A 110 -3.52 23.59 13.92
C VAL A 110 -2.27 23.94 14.71
N THR A 111 -2.18 25.16 15.23
CA THR A 111 -1.09 25.53 16.13
C THR A 111 -1.20 24.67 17.40
N PRO A 112 -0.26 23.75 17.65
CA PRO A 112 -0.27 22.98 18.89
C PRO A 112 -0.07 23.93 20.09
N PRO A 113 -0.48 23.51 21.30
CA PRO A 113 -0.28 24.31 22.52
C PRO A 113 1.20 24.63 22.81
N THR A 114 2.14 23.96 22.14
CA THR A 114 3.58 24.22 22.18
C THR A 114 4.02 25.45 21.39
N GLY A 115 3.13 26.12 20.64
CA GLY A 115 3.40 27.38 19.93
C GLY A 115 4.17 27.24 18.61
N HIS A 116 4.65 26.05 18.25
CA HIS A 116 5.35 25.81 16.99
C HIS A 116 4.38 25.51 15.85
N ILE A 117 4.38 26.33 14.80
CA ILE A 117 3.58 26.08 13.59
C ILE A 117 4.10 24.82 12.89
N PRO A 118 3.25 23.79 12.68
CA PRO A 118 3.67 22.58 11.97
C PRO A 118 4.16 22.88 10.56
N THR A 119 5.27 22.26 10.17
CA THR A 119 5.79 22.33 8.80
C THR A 119 5.22 21.18 7.97
N LEU A 120 5.32 21.26 6.64
CA LEU A 120 4.91 20.17 5.73
C LEU A 120 5.62 18.83 6.02
N LEU A 121 6.80 18.86 6.66
CA LEU A 121 7.53 17.66 7.08
C LEU A 121 7.08 17.10 8.43
N SER A 122 6.33 17.85 9.25
CA SER A 122 5.91 17.39 10.58
C SER A 122 5.18 16.03 10.56
N PRO A 123 4.23 15.75 9.65
CA PRO A 123 3.61 14.42 9.55
C PRO A 123 4.59 13.32 9.12
N CYS A 124 5.56 13.64 8.25
CA CYS A 124 6.61 12.70 7.87
C CYS A 124 7.45 12.30 9.08
N ILE A 125 7.85 13.28 9.89
CA ILE A 125 8.67 13.07 11.10
C ILE A 125 7.89 12.26 12.14
N GLN A 126 6.64 12.63 12.43
CA GLN A 126 5.77 11.87 13.34
C GLN A 126 5.55 10.45 12.83
N GLY A 127 5.39 10.29 11.52
CA GLY A 127 5.28 9.01 10.85
C GLY A 127 6.51 8.12 11.02
N ILE A 128 7.71 8.68 10.85
CA ILE A 128 8.96 7.96 11.09
C ILE A 128 9.10 7.57 12.56
N GLN A 129 8.76 8.47 13.50
CA GLN A 129 8.77 8.19 14.93
C GLN A 129 7.85 7.01 15.28
N TYR A 130 6.63 7.02 14.75
CA TYR A 130 5.71 5.89 14.89
C TYR A 130 6.28 4.62 14.27
N GLY A 131 6.80 4.71 13.05
CA GLY A 131 7.35 3.59 12.30
C GLY A 131 8.49 2.88 13.04
N VAL A 132 9.43 3.64 13.61
CA VAL A 132 10.55 3.08 14.41
C VAL A 132 10.02 2.35 15.65
N ARG A 133 9.09 2.96 16.39
CA ARG A 133 8.49 2.32 17.57
C ARG A 133 7.71 1.06 17.21
N CYS A 134 6.96 1.10 16.11
CA CYS A 134 6.22 -0.04 15.60
C CYS A 134 7.17 -1.18 15.17
N LEU A 135 8.28 -0.85 14.49
CA LEU A 135 9.30 -1.84 14.12
C LEU A 135 9.98 -2.46 15.34
N ALA A 136 10.16 -1.72 16.43
CA ALA A 136 10.74 -2.23 17.67
C ALA A 136 9.83 -3.22 18.44
N GLN A 137 8.51 -3.18 18.26
CA GLN A 137 7.58 -4.10 18.93
C GLN A 137 7.74 -5.54 18.42
N LEU A 138 7.68 -6.53 19.30
CA LEU A 138 7.70 -7.94 18.89
C LEU A 138 6.41 -8.34 18.17
N THR A 139 6.56 -9.16 17.13
CA THR A 139 5.45 -9.91 16.54
C THR A 139 5.17 -11.17 17.36
N ALA A 140 4.01 -11.81 17.17
CA ALA A 140 3.69 -13.07 17.84
C ALA A 140 4.75 -14.15 17.55
N THR A 141 5.17 -14.27 16.28
CA THR A 141 6.22 -15.19 15.83
C THR A 141 7.58 -14.90 16.47
N GLN A 142 7.97 -13.62 16.54
CA GLN A 142 9.24 -13.24 17.19
C GLN A 142 9.19 -13.51 18.70
N TYR A 143 8.06 -13.24 19.35
CA TYR A 143 7.88 -13.52 20.77
C TYR A 143 7.97 -15.03 21.08
N ALA A 144 7.32 -15.86 20.27
CA ALA A 144 7.40 -17.32 20.37
C ALA A 144 8.86 -17.82 20.17
N ALA A 145 9.59 -17.24 19.21
CA ALA A 145 11.00 -17.58 19.00
C ALA A 145 11.87 -17.19 20.19
N THR A 146 11.66 -16.03 20.81
CA THR A 146 12.44 -15.58 21.98
C THR A 146 12.20 -16.41 23.25
N THR A 147 11.04 -17.06 23.36
CA THR A 147 10.68 -17.88 24.54
C THR A 147 11.06 -19.35 24.38
N SER A 148 11.38 -19.80 23.15
CA SER A 148 11.80 -21.17 22.88
C SER A 148 13.26 -21.45 23.32
N PRO A 149 13.51 -22.43 24.20
CA PRO A 149 14.87 -22.75 24.63
C PRO A 149 15.68 -23.38 23.49
N GLY A 150 16.92 -22.91 23.30
CA GLY A 150 17.89 -23.47 22.34
C GLY A 150 17.90 -22.85 20.94
N HIS A 151 17.05 -21.87 20.65
CA HIS A 151 17.05 -21.15 19.38
C HIS A 151 17.86 -19.85 19.44
N THR A 152 18.49 -19.49 18.32
CA THR A 152 19.12 -18.16 18.17
C THR A 152 18.04 -17.07 18.26
N PRO A 153 18.29 -15.97 18.97
CA PRO A 153 17.31 -14.89 19.08
C PRO A 153 16.97 -14.35 17.68
N PRO A 154 15.69 -14.05 17.40
CA PRO A 154 15.27 -13.58 16.10
C PRO A 154 15.95 -12.25 15.76
N SER A 155 16.30 -12.06 14.49
CA SER A 155 16.84 -10.79 14.00
C SER A 155 15.69 -9.85 13.66
N ASN A 156 15.62 -8.67 14.29
CA ASN A 156 14.58 -7.70 13.96
C ASN A 156 14.98 -6.89 12.71
N GLN A 157 14.49 -7.31 11.55
CA GLN A 157 14.69 -6.62 10.29
C GLN A 157 13.37 -6.15 9.71
N GLY A 158 13.29 -4.88 9.35
CA GLY A 158 12.06 -4.31 8.84
C GLY A 158 12.26 -3.21 7.81
N ARG A 159 11.16 -2.90 7.14
CA ARG A 159 11.04 -1.85 6.15
C ARG A 159 10.06 -0.80 6.64
N LEU A 160 10.42 0.47 6.51
CA LEU A 160 9.55 1.61 6.72
C LEU A 160 9.29 2.28 5.36
N ILE A 161 8.07 2.18 4.85
CA ILE A 161 7.65 2.83 3.61
C ILE A 161 6.93 4.12 3.97
N LEU A 162 7.49 5.26 3.59
CA LEU A 162 6.90 6.58 3.83
C LEU A 162 6.33 7.14 2.53
N LEU A 163 5.00 7.24 2.44
CA LEU A 163 4.30 7.90 1.34
C LEU A 163 4.11 9.37 1.69
N CYS A 164 4.71 10.27 0.90
CA CYS A 164 4.71 11.71 1.16
C CYS A 164 4.82 12.55 -0.12
N SER A 165 4.70 13.87 0.01
CA SER A 165 5.19 14.82 -1.01
C SER A 165 6.28 15.68 -0.37
N LEU A 166 7.45 15.69 -1.01
CA LEU A 166 8.62 16.45 -0.59
C LEU A 166 8.91 17.54 -1.62
N ARG A 167 9.58 18.62 -1.19
CA ARG A 167 9.88 19.77 -2.05
C ARG A 167 11.29 19.72 -2.61
N SER A 168 12.23 19.08 -1.92
CA SER A 168 13.63 19.09 -2.33
C SER A 168 14.39 17.88 -1.80
N SER A 169 15.63 17.71 -2.29
CA SER A 169 16.56 16.72 -1.76
C SER A 169 17.05 17.03 -0.33
N SER A 170 16.89 18.25 0.18
CA SER A 170 17.21 18.54 1.58
C SER A 170 16.20 17.90 2.53
N ASP A 171 14.91 17.90 2.15
CA ASP A 171 13.87 17.23 2.92
C ASP A 171 14.17 15.73 3.09
N ILE A 172 14.71 15.08 2.06
CA ILE A 172 15.13 13.67 2.10
C ILE A 172 16.20 13.47 3.16
N LYS A 173 17.27 14.27 3.12
CA LYS A 173 18.39 14.19 4.07
C LYS A 173 17.92 14.41 5.51
N ASP A 174 17.04 15.37 5.74
CA ASP A 174 16.48 15.64 7.06
C ASP A 174 15.72 14.42 7.61
N LEU A 175 14.90 13.77 6.77
CA LEU A 175 14.15 12.55 7.15
C LEU A 175 15.07 11.35 7.40
N GLU A 176 16.11 11.19 6.57
CA GLU A 176 17.14 10.17 6.73
C GLU A 176 17.91 10.32 8.05
N ASP A 177 18.39 11.53 8.36
CA ASP A 177 19.09 11.85 9.59
C ASP A 177 18.19 11.66 10.83
N ILE A 178 16.90 12.01 10.72
CA ILE A 178 15.91 11.76 11.76
C ILE A 178 15.74 10.26 12.01
N LEU A 179 15.60 9.45 10.96
CA LEU A 179 15.47 7.99 11.11
C LEU A 179 16.72 7.39 11.76
N VAL A 180 17.92 7.75 11.31
CA VAL A 180 19.18 7.25 11.87
C VAL A 180 19.26 7.55 13.37
N ARG A 181 18.91 8.79 13.78
CA ARG A 181 18.88 9.17 15.20
C ARG A 181 17.84 8.38 15.99
N LEU A 182 16.63 8.21 15.45
CA LEU A 182 15.55 7.51 16.13
C LEU A 182 15.86 6.02 16.31
N VAL A 183 16.36 5.33 15.28
CA VAL A 183 16.76 3.91 15.37
C VAL A 183 17.88 3.73 16.40
N ARG A 184 18.88 4.61 16.40
CA ARG A 184 19.97 4.57 17.40
C ARG A 184 19.43 4.75 18.81
N SER A 185 18.57 5.75 19.01
CA SER A 185 17.97 6.06 20.31
C SER A 185 17.09 4.92 20.81
N GLU A 186 16.22 4.37 19.97
CA GLU A 186 15.30 3.29 20.32
C GLU A 186 16.08 2.01 20.69
N ASN A 187 17.11 1.65 19.91
CA ASN A 187 17.96 0.51 20.21
C ASN A 187 18.74 0.67 21.53
N SER A 188 19.23 1.89 21.83
CA SER A 188 19.89 2.18 23.10
C SER A 188 18.91 2.03 24.27
N ASP A 189 17.70 2.58 24.13
CA ASP A 189 16.66 2.50 25.16
C ASP A 189 16.25 1.05 25.47
N ILE A 190 16.05 0.23 24.44
CA ILE A 190 15.71 -1.20 24.60
C ILE A 190 16.80 -1.94 25.35
N ARG A 191 18.07 -1.72 25.00
CA ARG A 191 19.22 -2.37 25.67
C ARG A 191 19.37 -1.95 27.14
N GLN A 192 19.04 -0.69 27.45
CA GLN A 192 19.15 -0.18 28.82
C GLN A 192 17.97 -0.61 29.71
N LYS A 193 16.74 -0.62 29.18
CA LYS A 193 15.53 -0.92 29.95
C LYS A 193 15.17 -2.40 30.00
N GLY A 194 15.65 -3.21 29.04
CA GLY A 194 15.37 -4.65 28.99
C GLY A 194 13.88 -4.98 28.82
N ASP A 195 13.17 -4.21 28.00
CA ASP A 195 11.73 -4.39 27.79
C ASP A 195 11.43 -5.69 27.03
N PRO A 196 10.69 -6.66 27.63
CA PRO A 196 10.43 -7.96 27.02
C PRO A 196 9.47 -7.90 25.83
N ALA A 197 8.78 -6.78 25.60
CA ALA A 197 7.87 -6.59 24.47
C ALA A 197 8.56 -5.96 23.24
N ARG A 198 9.83 -5.57 23.36
CA ARG A 198 10.58 -4.88 22.30
C ARG A 198 11.87 -5.61 21.95
N LEU A 199 12.28 -5.48 20.69
CA LEU A 199 13.50 -6.06 20.15
C LEU A 199 14.27 -5.02 19.35
N ALA A 200 15.57 -4.91 19.62
CA ALA A 200 16.44 -3.95 18.95
C ALA A 200 16.44 -4.17 17.42
N ILE A 201 16.25 -3.10 16.68
CA ILE A 201 16.18 -3.08 15.22
C ILE A 201 17.57 -3.36 14.66
N ALA A 202 17.77 -4.54 14.10
CA ALA A 202 19.03 -4.95 13.48
C ALA A 202 19.22 -4.26 12.13
N GLN A 203 18.17 -4.19 11.31
CA GLN A 203 18.18 -3.52 10.01
C GLN A 203 16.84 -2.84 9.73
N CYS A 204 16.89 -1.59 9.27
CA CYS A 204 15.77 -0.78 8.84
C CYS A 204 16.05 -0.27 7.42
N GLN A 205 15.19 -0.60 6.47
CA GLN A 205 15.20 0.04 5.15
C GLN A 205 14.10 1.09 5.09
N LEU A 206 14.49 2.34 4.93
CA LEU A 206 13.59 3.44 4.60
C LEU A 206 13.31 3.42 3.10
N VAL A 207 12.04 3.40 2.74
CA VAL A 207 11.58 3.57 1.36
C VAL A 207 10.76 4.84 1.31
N ILE A 208 11.36 5.92 0.78
CA ILE A 208 10.64 7.18 0.58
C ILE A 208 9.93 7.10 -0.76
N VAL A 209 8.60 7.23 -0.72
CA VAL A 209 7.74 7.28 -1.89
C VAL A 209 7.21 8.70 -2.02
N ASN A 210 7.97 9.52 -2.75
CA ASN A 210 7.60 10.88 -3.08
C ASN A 210 6.58 10.92 -4.22
N SER A 211 5.43 11.53 -3.97
CA SER A 211 4.36 11.68 -4.94
C SER A 211 4.05 13.15 -5.18
N TYR A 212 4.04 13.57 -6.44
CA TYR A 212 3.84 14.97 -6.83
C TYR A 212 2.72 15.15 -7.87
N THR A 213 2.09 16.32 -7.87
CA THR A 213 1.03 16.71 -8.82
C THR A 213 1.52 17.65 -9.91
N THR A 214 2.69 18.25 -9.73
CA THR A 214 3.33 19.15 -10.71
C THR A 214 3.85 18.39 -11.94
N PRO A 215 4.08 19.07 -13.08
CA PRO A 215 4.65 18.42 -14.26
C PRO A 215 6.03 17.80 -14.02
N THR A 216 6.80 18.38 -13.11
CA THR A 216 8.13 17.89 -12.71
C THR A 216 8.30 17.98 -11.20
N SER A 217 9.21 17.17 -10.65
CA SER A 217 9.59 17.22 -9.24
C SER A 217 11.08 17.47 -9.10
N ASP A 218 11.46 18.27 -8.10
CA ASP A 218 12.85 18.50 -7.68
C ASP A 218 13.42 17.32 -6.88
N VAL A 219 12.55 16.40 -6.46
CA VAL A 219 12.92 15.14 -5.83
C VAL A 219 12.99 14.06 -6.91
N LYS A 220 14.13 13.38 -6.98
CA LYS A 220 14.41 12.34 -7.97
C LYS A 220 14.53 10.97 -7.30
N ASP A 221 14.40 9.92 -8.12
CA ASP A 221 14.74 8.57 -7.69
C ASP A 221 16.19 8.53 -7.23
N ALA A 222 16.43 7.83 -6.12
CA ALA A 222 17.77 7.60 -5.60
C ALA A 222 17.91 6.11 -5.27
N PRO A 223 19.03 5.48 -5.66
CA PRO A 223 19.26 4.06 -5.41
C PRO A 223 19.44 3.79 -3.91
N LEU A 224 19.39 2.50 -3.55
CA LEU A 224 19.62 2.06 -2.18
C LEU A 224 20.99 2.57 -1.68
N THR A 225 20.96 3.37 -0.63
CA THR A 225 22.12 3.99 0.00
C THR A 225 22.20 3.56 1.46
N GLN A 226 23.38 3.13 1.90
CA GLN A 226 23.62 2.78 3.30
C GLN A 226 23.91 4.05 4.10
N LEU A 227 23.08 4.35 5.10
CA LEU A 227 23.19 5.56 5.93
C LEU A 227 23.92 5.31 7.25
N SER A 228 23.80 4.09 7.81
CA SER A 228 24.48 3.66 9.03
C SER A 228 24.56 2.12 9.07
N SER A 229 25.08 1.54 10.15
CA SER A 229 25.10 0.06 10.32
C SER A 229 23.70 -0.56 10.36
N HIS A 230 22.68 0.20 10.73
CA HIS A 230 21.30 -0.28 10.91
C HIS A 230 20.34 0.26 9.86
N VAL A 231 20.68 1.33 9.16
CA VAL A 231 19.73 2.07 8.31
C VAL A 231 20.25 2.17 6.89
N SER A 232 19.37 1.82 5.95
CA SER A 232 19.52 2.07 4.52
C SER A 232 18.31 2.85 4.01
N SER A 233 18.46 3.59 2.92
CA SER A 233 17.40 4.42 2.34
C SER A 233 17.35 4.24 0.82
N ILE A 234 16.16 4.24 0.27
CA ILE A 234 15.90 4.26 -1.18
C ILE A 234 14.75 5.22 -1.45
N VAL A 235 14.84 5.98 -2.55
CA VAL A 235 13.85 7.01 -2.90
C VAL A 235 13.24 6.69 -4.24
N TYR A 236 11.91 6.73 -4.29
CA TYR A 236 11.12 6.69 -5.50
C TYR A 236 10.30 7.97 -5.60
N SER A 237 10.30 8.59 -6.77
CA SER A 237 9.64 9.85 -7.06
C SER A 237 8.83 9.74 -8.34
N PHE A 238 7.51 9.76 -8.22
CA PHE A 238 6.63 9.62 -9.38
C PHE A 238 5.36 10.48 -9.28
N PRO A 239 4.72 10.78 -10.42
CA PRO A 239 3.46 11.51 -10.44
C PRO A 239 2.35 10.79 -9.66
N ALA A 240 1.51 11.55 -8.97
CA ALA A 240 0.45 11.02 -8.09
C ALA A 240 -0.55 10.08 -8.78
N HIS A 241 -0.80 10.25 -10.08
CA HIS A 241 -1.70 9.36 -10.83
C HIS A 241 -1.13 7.95 -11.06
N LEU A 242 0.18 7.75 -10.93
CA LEU A 242 0.84 6.44 -11.07
C LEU A 242 1.00 5.71 -9.73
N LEU A 243 0.66 6.34 -8.62
CA LEU A 243 0.99 5.84 -7.28
C LEU A 243 0.45 4.43 -7.03
N VAL A 244 -0.80 4.17 -7.45
CA VAL A 244 -1.43 2.86 -7.24
C VAL A 244 -0.64 1.74 -7.92
N ASP A 245 -0.20 1.96 -9.16
CA ASP A 245 0.54 0.98 -9.94
C ASP A 245 1.98 0.84 -9.43
N LYS A 246 2.59 1.95 -9.00
CA LYS A 246 3.92 1.95 -8.40
C LYS A 246 3.96 1.27 -7.04
N CYS A 247 2.92 1.39 -6.21
CA CYS A 247 2.81 0.62 -4.96
C CYS A 247 2.74 -0.89 -5.22
N LEU A 248 2.06 -1.32 -6.29
CA LEU A 248 2.03 -2.72 -6.68
C LEU A 248 3.41 -3.21 -7.14
N LEU A 249 4.11 -2.43 -7.96
CA LEU A 249 5.48 -2.71 -8.36
C LEU A 249 6.43 -2.79 -7.16
N LEU A 250 6.30 -1.86 -6.20
CA LEU A 250 7.07 -1.92 -4.95
C LEU A 250 6.78 -3.20 -4.18
N CYS A 251 5.52 -3.62 -4.08
CA CYS A 251 5.15 -4.90 -3.46
C CYS A 251 5.89 -6.06 -4.15
N GLN A 252 5.89 -6.10 -5.48
CA GLN A 252 6.61 -7.13 -6.24
C GLN A 252 8.11 -7.13 -5.93
N LEU A 253 8.77 -5.97 -5.99
CA LEU A 253 10.21 -5.84 -5.67
C LEU A 253 10.52 -6.20 -4.23
N HIS A 254 9.66 -5.81 -3.30
CA HIS A 254 9.83 -6.04 -1.87
C HIS A 254 9.67 -7.49 -1.44
N HIS A 255 8.86 -8.23 -2.21
CA HIS A 255 8.48 -9.60 -1.89
C HIS A 255 9.08 -10.64 -2.84
N ASP A 256 9.85 -10.21 -3.83
CA ASP A 256 10.36 -11.05 -4.92
C ASP A 256 9.21 -11.81 -5.61
N LEU A 257 8.27 -11.03 -6.14
CA LEU A 257 7.12 -11.53 -6.88
C LEU A 257 7.30 -11.29 -8.37
N ASN A 258 6.70 -12.17 -9.16
CA ASN A 258 6.60 -12.04 -10.59
C ASN A 258 5.14 -12.17 -11.04
N THR A 259 4.89 -11.82 -12.29
CA THR A 259 3.58 -11.88 -12.93
C THR A 259 3.53 -13.04 -13.94
N THR A 260 2.41 -13.75 -13.99
CA THR A 260 2.03 -14.60 -15.13
C THR A 260 0.77 -14.05 -15.81
N LEU A 261 0.84 -13.89 -17.13
CA LEU A 261 -0.32 -13.52 -17.96
C LEU A 261 -0.97 -14.80 -18.50
N ILE A 262 -2.20 -15.07 -18.05
CA ILE A 262 -3.02 -16.17 -18.57
C ILE A 262 -3.87 -15.63 -19.71
N THR A 263 -3.70 -16.21 -20.89
CA THR A 263 -4.40 -15.83 -22.12
C THR A 263 -5.31 -16.96 -22.60
N GLY A 264 -6.17 -16.69 -23.58
CA GLY A 264 -6.99 -17.73 -24.22
C GLY A 264 -8.03 -18.36 -23.29
N ILE A 265 -8.48 -17.64 -22.27
CA ILE A 265 -9.46 -18.13 -21.30
C ILE A 265 -10.83 -18.29 -21.98
N PRO A 266 -11.39 -19.52 -22.07
CA PRO A 266 -12.68 -19.73 -22.72
C PRO A 266 -13.81 -19.24 -21.80
N MET A 267 -14.31 -18.03 -22.04
CA MET A 267 -15.51 -17.52 -21.36
C MET A 267 -16.76 -17.85 -22.18
N LYS A 268 -17.64 -18.68 -21.62
CA LYS A 268 -19.00 -18.85 -22.15
C LYS A 268 -19.79 -17.60 -21.78
N VAL A 269 -20.09 -16.74 -22.75
CA VAL A 269 -21.16 -15.75 -22.59
C VAL A 269 -22.44 -16.55 -22.47
N GLY A 270 -22.89 -16.79 -21.24
CA GLY A 270 -24.19 -17.41 -21.01
C GLY A 270 -25.24 -16.58 -21.73
N PRO A 271 -26.22 -17.21 -22.42
CA PRO A 271 -27.32 -16.45 -22.99
C PRO A 271 -27.91 -15.62 -21.84
N ARG A 272 -28.01 -14.31 -22.04
CA ARG A 272 -28.78 -13.49 -21.11
C ARG A 272 -30.17 -14.11 -21.14
N LEU A 273 -30.59 -14.76 -20.05
CA LEU A 273 -31.97 -15.18 -19.85
C LEU A 273 -32.82 -13.90 -19.80
N GLY A 274 -33.16 -13.38 -20.98
CA GLY A 274 -34.21 -12.40 -21.16
C GLY A 274 -35.52 -13.10 -20.88
N LEU A 275 -35.93 -13.17 -19.62
CA LEU A 275 -37.32 -13.44 -19.29
C LEU A 275 -38.10 -12.16 -19.65
N GLU A 276 -38.65 -12.14 -20.86
CA GLU A 276 -39.70 -11.19 -21.22
C GLU A 276 -41.04 -11.78 -20.73
N TRP A 277 -41.64 -11.12 -19.75
CA TRP A 277 -42.95 -11.49 -19.23
C TRP A 277 -44.03 -10.91 -20.15
N ASP A 278 -44.65 -11.76 -20.97
CA ASP A 278 -45.82 -11.40 -21.77
C ASP A 278 -47.05 -11.29 -20.86
N TRP A 279 -47.48 -10.06 -20.57
CA TRP A 279 -48.62 -9.81 -19.69
C TRP A 279 -49.98 -10.16 -20.31
N ASN A 280 -50.05 -10.48 -21.61
CA ASN A 280 -51.31 -10.70 -22.33
C ASN A 280 -51.61 -12.16 -22.70
N GLY A 281 -50.79 -13.12 -22.30
CA GLY A 281 -51.05 -14.54 -22.57
C GLY A 281 -50.17 -15.48 -21.77
N MET A 282 -50.77 -16.26 -20.88
CA MET A 282 -50.12 -17.22 -19.98
C MET A 282 -49.14 -18.16 -20.70
N GLY A 283 -47.83 -17.93 -20.51
CA GLY A 283 -46.76 -18.88 -20.83
C GLY A 283 -45.39 -18.23 -21.05
N SER A 284 -44.34 -18.77 -20.42
CA SER A 284 -42.95 -18.43 -20.75
C SER A 284 -42.57 -19.02 -22.11
N ARG A 285 -42.24 -18.17 -23.09
CA ARG A 285 -41.63 -18.63 -24.35
C ARG A 285 -40.12 -18.73 -24.18
N HIS A 286 -39.59 -19.94 -24.33
CA HIS A 286 -38.15 -20.16 -24.53
C HIS A 286 -37.78 -19.67 -25.93
N ILE A 287 -37.22 -18.47 -26.03
CA ILE A 287 -36.49 -18.05 -27.23
C ILE A 287 -35.09 -18.64 -27.10
N GLN A 288 -34.81 -19.67 -27.88
CA GLN A 288 -33.47 -20.17 -28.07
C GLN A 288 -32.76 -19.19 -29.01
N GLU A 289 -32.11 -18.17 -28.44
CA GLU A 289 -31.23 -17.30 -29.22
C GLU A 289 -30.13 -18.19 -29.82
N GLU A 290 -30.05 -18.19 -31.15
CA GLU A 290 -29.00 -18.89 -31.90
C GLU A 290 -27.63 -18.46 -31.36
N GLN A 291 -26.73 -19.44 -31.20
CA GLN A 291 -25.34 -19.20 -30.87
C GLN A 291 -24.67 -18.41 -32.00
N SER A 292 -24.77 -17.08 -31.98
CA SER A 292 -23.88 -16.22 -32.73
C SER A 292 -22.50 -16.31 -32.08
N GLY A 293 -21.63 -17.14 -32.66
CA GLY A 293 -20.22 -17.34 -32.29
C GLY A 293 -19.32 -16.12 -32.50
N SER A 294 -19.80 -14.89 -32.29
CA SER A 294 -19.06 -13.65 -32.54
C SER A 294 -18.85 -12.78 -31.29
N GLY A 295 -18.86 -13.39 -30.11
CA GLY A 295 -18.78 -12.65 -28.84
C GLY A 295 -17.92 -13.29 -27.77
N SER A 296 -16.88 -14.06 -28.11
CA SER A 296 -15.87 -14.40 -27.10
C SER A 296 -15.02 -13.17 -26.81
N ALA A 297 -15.37 -12.42 -25.78
CA ALA A 297 -14.44 -11.46 -25.22
C ALA A 297 -13.32 -12.28 -24.55
N ASN A 298 -12.19 -12.41 -25.24
CA ASN A 298 -10.98 -12.96 -24.66
C ASN A 298 -10.42 -11.88 -23.72
N TYR A 299 -10.43 -12.15 -22.43
CA TYR A 299 -9.73 -11.34 -21.45
C TYR A 299 -8.52 -12.11 -20.97
N ASP A 300 -7.40 -11.42 -20.87
CA ASP A 300 -6.22 -11.94 -20.22
C ASP A 300 -6.30 -11.64 -18.72
N VAL A 301 -5.79 -12.58 -17.91
CA VAL A 301 -5.74 -12.42 -16.46
C VAL A 301 -4.28 -12.37 -16.04
N GLU A 302 -3.94 -11.30 -15.33
CA GLU A 302 -2.63 -11.14 -14.71
C GLU A 302 -2.67 -11.72 -13.27
N LEU A 303 -1.82 -12.71 -13.00
CA LEU A 303 -1.64 -13.28 -11.66
C LEU A 303 -0.27 -12.92 -11.11
N ILE A 304 -0.22 -12.55 -9.84
CA ILE A 304 1.01 -12.25 -9.11
C ILE A 304 1.31 -13.40 -8.15
N HIS A 305 2.54 -13.88 -8.16
CA HIS A 305 3.01 -14.98 -7.30
C HIS A 305 4.51 -14.84 -7.04
N LEU A 306 5.09 -15.70 -6.19
CA LEU A 306 6.54 -15.73 -5.94
C LEU A 306 7.32 -15.96 -7.25
N SER A 307 8.43 -15.25 -7.42
CA SER A 307 9.32 -15.37 -8.58
C SER A 307 9.85 -16.80 -8.78
N GLU A 308 9.99 -17.57 -7.69
CA GLU A 308 10.46 -18.96 -7.75
C GLU A 308 9.61 -19.87 -8.65
N ALA A 309 8.32 -19.57 -8.83
CA ALA A 309 7.45 -20.34 -9.71
C ALA A 309 7.92 -20.35 -11.19
N HIS A 310 8.76 -19.39 -11.59
CA HIS A 310 9.33 -19.33 -12.94
C HIS A 310 10.73 -19.95 -13.04
N ARG A 311 11.32 -20.41 -11.94
CA ARG A 311 12.71 -20.88 -11.90
C ARG A 311 12.96 -22.05 -12.85
N ASP A 312 12.03 -22.99 -12.92
CA ASP A 312 12.18 -24.20 -13.74
C ASP A 312 11.98 -23.90 -15.24
N ILE A 313 11.13 -22.93 -15.57
CA ILE A 313 10.94 -22.45 -16.95
C ILE A 313 12.22 -21.77 -17.46
N LEU A 314 12.87 -20.95 -16.62
CA LEU A 314 14.10 -20.25 -16.97
C LEU A 314 15.32 -21.17 -17.05
N ARG A 315 15.36 -22.25 -16.24
CA ARG A 315 16.43 -23.26 -16.28
C ARG A 315 16.26 -24.28 -17.40
N GLY A 316 15.02 -24.56 -17.79
CA GLY A 316 14.69 -25.56 -18.80
C GLY A 316 15.13 -25.20 -20.20
N GLY A 317 15.34 -23.91 -20.50
CA GLY A 317 15.74 -23.42 -21.82
C GLY A 317 14.67 -23.73 -22.88
N MET A 318 14.04 -22.69 -23.44
CA MET A 318 13.57 -22.80 -24.82
C MET A 318 14.77 -22.83 -25.76
#